data_AF-W6U4Y1-F1
#
_entry.id   AF-W6U4Y1-F1
#
_cell.length_a   1.000
_cell.length_b   1.000
_cell.length_c   1.000
_cell.angle_alpha   90.00
_cell.angle_beta   90.00
_cell.angle_gamma   90.00
#
_symmetry.space_group_name_H-M   'P 1'
#
loop_
_entity.id
_entity.type
_entity.pdbx_description
1 polymer ?
#
loop_
_entity_poly.entity_id
_entity_poly.type
_entity_poly.pdbx_seq_one_letter_code
_entity_poly.pdbx_strand_id
1 'polypeptide(L)'
;MTLCYAVSLLGRRCLGGVSGHLNNALETFLHYLHDVFKGDVQISAKDDWVFADVELLRVVVTPAMRVALKLYQDHFTWNPLSTNRELYRAIWSTTQTVVICHETDPQWRSAVLNDAERLFSFRRIDSGTTQQCFRFIMMNKQILSFQVIKLNSECVRGFWAGQLREQIFLRNNNAERGSIQHAKHVLRNLINSSCDQPVGYPIYVSPLITSFVESHLQYRKIACPNLSIPGLVRSLWSLQDRIKQYCRRSYRCGGGGGSSDGECYPLKRYLERQRKFLDFTSGGVNLLDFGGVHLSHSSNPNVLQ
;
A
#
# COMPACT_ATOMS: atom_id res chain seq x y z
N MET A 1 29.79 18.54 -21.65
CA MET A 1 28.59 18.86 -22.46
C MET A 1 28.39 17.91 -23.64
N THR A 2 29.42 17.28 -24.19
CA THR A 2 29.33 16.36 -25.34
C THR A 2 28.59 15.05 -25.04
N LEU A 3 28.84 14.41 -23.88
CA LEU A 3 28.18 13.15 -23.50
C LEU A 3 26.66 13.31 -23.31
N CYS A 4 26.20 14.33 -22.58
CA CYS A 4 24.78 14.57 -22.34
C CYS A 4 24.01 14.78 -23.66
N TYR A 5 24.62 15.51 -24.61
CA TYR A 5 24.07 15.69 -25.94
C TYR A 5 24.06 14.38 -26.76
N ALA A 6 25.11 13.56 -26.66
CA ALA A 6 25.13 12.25 -27.31
C ALA A 6 24.05 11.31 -26.74
N VAL A 7 23.85 11.31 -25.42
CA VAL A 7 22.82 10.50 -24.74
C VAL A 7 21.41 10.98 -25.06
N SER A 8 21.18 12.28 -25.17
CA SER A 8 19.87 12.80 -25.57
C SER A 8 19.57 12.49 -27.04
N LEU A 9 20.58 12.55 -27.91
CA LEU A 9 20.46 12.15 -29.31
C LEU A 9 20.17 10.65 -29.45
N LEU A 10 20.85 9.81 -28.65
CA LEU A 10 20.60 8.38 -28.55
C LEU A 10 19.17 8.10 -28.11
N GLY A 11 18.71 8.70 -27.00
CA GLY A 11 17.35 8.55 -26.52
C GLY A 11 16.31 8.88 -27.59
N ARG A 12 16.52 9.95 -28.36
CA ARG A 12 15.65 10.30 -29.51
C ARG A 12 15.66 9.23 -30.61
N ARG A 13 16.83 8.66 -30.94
CA ARG A 13 16.94 7.59 -31.96
C ARG A 13 16.27 6.31 -31.51
N CYS A 14 16.38 5.94 -30.23
CA CYS A 14 15.69 4.79 -29.66
C CYS A 14 14.17 4.87 -29.80
N LEU A 15 13.59 6.08 -29.75
CA LEU A 15 12.16 6.31 -29.95
C LEU A 15 11.71 6.29 -31.42
N GLY A 16 12.65 6.53 -32.35
CA GLY A 16 12.39 6.47 -33.80
C GLY A 16 12.53 5.06 -34.38
N GLY A 17 13.14 4.15 -33.64
CA GLY A 17 13.41 2.77 -34.05
C GLY A 17 14.36 2.63 -35.23
N VAL A 18 14.59 1.39 -35.64
CA VAL A 18 15.31 1.06 -36.87
C VAL A 18 14.28 1.07 -38.01
N SER A 19 14.26 2.18 -38.76
CA SER A 19 13.43 2.46 -39.93
C SER A 19 12.85 1.22 -40.64
N GLY A 20 11.51 1.07 -40.69
CA GLY A 20 10.91 -0.06 -41.42
C GLY A 20 9.38 -0.25 -41.46
N HIS A 21 8.52 0.64 -40.95
CA HIS A 21 7.06 0.48 -41.12
C HIS A 21 6.35 1.80 -41.44
N LEU A 22 5.75 1.86 -42.64
CA LEU A 22 5.20 3.06 -43.28
C LEU A 22 3.70 3.30 -43.04
N ASN A 23 3.03 2.50 -42.21
CA ASN A 23 1.56 2.53 -42.19
C ASN A 23 0.92 3.37 -41.08
N ASN A 24 1.64 3.85 -40.05
CA ASN A 24 1.16 4.85 -39.09
C ASN A 24 2.33 5.37 -38.22
N ALA A 25 2.85 6.57 -38.49
CA ALA A 25 4.01 7.12 -37.78
C ALA A 25 3.82 7.22 -36.25
N LEU A 26 2.59 7.51 -35.81
CA LEU A 26 2.25 7.60 -34.39
C LEU A 26 2.25 6.25 -33.68
N GLU A 27 1.66 5.21 -34.28
CA GLU A 27 1.60 3.87 -33.68
C GLU A 27 3.00 3.27 -33.55
N THR A 28 3.82 3.43 -34.58
CA THR A 28 5.24 3.04 -34.56
C THR A 28 6.01 3.76 -33.45
N PHE A 29 5.79 5.08 -33.29
CA PHE A 29 6.41 5.84 -32.20
C PHE A 29 5.96 5.35 -30.83
N LEU A 30 4.66 5.12 -30.62
CA LEU A 30 4.13 4.64 -29.34
C LEU A 30 4.63 3.22 -29.00
N HIS A 31 4.84 2.38 -30.01
CA HIS A 31 5.46 1.07 -29.85
C HIS A 31 6.90 1.19 -29.32
N TYR A 32 7.75 1.96 -30.00
CA TYR A 32 9.14 2.16 -29.55
C TYR A 32 9.22 2.88 -28.20
N LEU A 33 8.32 3.83 -27.95
CA LEU A 33 8.18 4.48 -26.65
C LEU A 33 7.90 3.46 -25.54
N HIS A 34 6.98 2.52 -25.79
CA HIS A 34 6.64 1.47 -24.84
C HIS A 34 7.81 0.50 -24.60
N ASP A 35 8.53 0.12 -25.65
CA ASP A 35 9.69 -0.78 -25.54
C ASP A 35 10.81 -0.13 -24.72
N VAL A 36 11.14 1.13 -25.01
CA VAL A 36 12.12 1.90 -24.21
C VAL A 36 11.66 2.07 -22.76
N PHE A 37 10.35 2.26 -22.52
CA PHE A 37 9.78 2.35 -21.17
C PHE A 37 9.93 1.03 -20.38
N LYS A 38 9.67 -0.11 -21.05
CA LYS A 38 9.88 -1.46 -20.51
C LYS A 38 11.37 -1.74 -20.24
N GLY A 39 12.26 -1.07 -20.97
CA GLY A 39 13.71 -1.25 -20.89
C GLY A 39 14.27 -2.14 -22.01
N ASP A 40 13.47 -2.41 -23.05
CA ASP A 40 13.87 -3.10 -24.26
C ASP A 40 14.25 -2.06 -25.33
N VAL A 41 15.51 -1.66 -25.34
CA VAL A 41 15.99 -0.57 -26.20
C VAL A 41 16.61 -1.16 -27.46
N GLN A 42 16.00 -0.86 -28.61
CA GLN A 42 16.54 -1.23 -29.92
C GLN A 42 17.60 -0.22 -30.35
N ILE A 43 18.84 -0.67 -30.55
CA ILE A 43 20.00 0.17 -30.89
C ILE A 43 20.26 0.05 -32.40
N SER A 44 20.46 1.18 -33.07
CA SER A 44 20.87 1.21 -34.47
C SER A 44 22.37 0.91 -34.59
N ALA A 45 22.80 0.27 -35.68
CA ALA A 45 24.22 0.01 -35.98
C ALA A 45 25.11 1.26 -36.08
N LYS A 46 24.52 2.47 -36.03
CA LYS A 46 25.26 3.74 -35.98
C LYS A 46 25.66 4.14 -34.55
N ASP A 47 25.11 3.48 -33.54
CA ASP A 47 25.26 3.80 -32.12
C ASP A 47 26.06 2.72 -31.37
N ASP A 48 27.02 2.08 -32.05
CA ASP A 48 27.84 0.99 -31.50
C ASP A 48 28.65 1.39 -30.26
N TRP A 49 28.93 2.69 -30.09
CA TRP A 49 29.61 3.24 -28.91
C TRP A 49 28.87 2.92 -27.61
N VAL A 50 27.55 2.68 -27.66
CA VAL A 50 26.73 2.31 -26.50
C VAL A 50 27.04 0.90 -26.01
N PHE A 51 27.54 0.01 -26.88
CA PHE A 51 27.91 -1.36 -26.47
C PHE A 51 29.16 -1.38 -25.57
N ALA A 52 29.94 -0.31 -25.53
CA ALA A 52 31.03 -0.18 -24.57
C ALA A 52 30.53 -0.13 -23.12
N ASP A 53 29.32 0.41 -22.90
CA ASP A 53 28.65 0.44 -21.60
C ASP A 53 27.12 0.40 -21.78
N VAL A 54 26.59 -0.83 -21.80
CA VAL A 54 25.14 -1.07 -21.93
C VAL A 54 24.38 -0.67 -20.65
N GLU A 55 25.07 -0.53 -19.51
CA GLU A 55 24.44 -0.10 -18.25
C GLU A 55 23.95 1.35 -18.34
N LEU A 56 24.59 2.18 -19.18
CA LEU A 56 24.15 3.53 -19.49
C LEU A 56 22.68 3.59 -19.95
N LEU A 57 22.22 2.60 -20.72
CA LEU A 57 20.82 2.54 -21.16
C LEU A 57 19.86 2.32 -19.99
N ARG A 58 20.23 1.42 -19.07
CA ARG A 58 19.38 1.02 -17.94
C ARG A 58 19.39 2.05 -16.81
N VAL A 59 20.52 2.71 -16.59
CA VAL A 59 20.72 3.66 -15.49
C VAL A 59 20.34 5.08 -15.88
N VAL A 60 20.57 5.48 -17.14
CA VAL A 60 20.36 6.86 -17.58
C VAL A 60 19.19 6.97 -18.56
N VAL A 61 19.22 6.25 -19.69
CA VAL A 61 18.24 6.47 -20.77
C VAL A 61 16.83 6.04 -20.37
N THR A 62 16.64 4.81 -19.90
CA THR A 62 15.31 4.31 -19.50
C THR A 62 14.70 5.12 -18.34
N PRO A 63 15.42 5.41 -17.23
CA PRO A 63 14.87 6.22 -16.15
C PRO A 63 14.60 7.68 -16.57
N ALA A 64 15.48 8.29 -17.37
CA ALA A 64 15.24 9.63 -17.90
C ALA A 64 13.98 9.67 -18.76
N MET A 65 13.78 8.65 -19.62
CA MET A 65 12.58 8.55 -20.46
C MET A 65 11.31 8.38 -19.63
N ARG A 66 11.36 7.52 -18.60
CA ARG A 66 10.26 7.29 -17.65
C ARG A 66 9.84 8.58 -16.94
N VAL A 67 10.81 9.34 -16.42
CA VAL A 67 10.56 10.62 -15.75
C VAL A 67 10.05 11.67 -16.74
N ALA A 68 10.63 11.76 -17.94
CA ALA A 68 10.18 12.67 -18.99
C ALA A 68 8.72 12.40 -19.39
N LEU A 69 8.34 11.13 -19.55
CA LEU A 69 6.98 10.72 -19.87
C LEU A 69 5.99 11.09 -18.76
N LYS A 70 6.38 10.90 -17.49
CA LYS A 70 5.57 11.31 -16.34
C LYS A 70 5.38 12.84 -16.29
N LEU A 71 6.47 13.59 -16.47
CA LEU A 71 6.42 15.05 -16.49
C LEU A 71 5.59 15.57 -17.66
N TYR A 72 5.65 14.94 -18.82
CA TYR A 72 4.83 15.28 -19.97
C TYR A 72 3.32 15.09 -19.68
N GLN A 73 2.96 13.96 -19.05
CA GLN A 73 1.59 13.72 -18.60
C GLN A 73 1.12 14.78 -17.58
N ASP A 74 1.97 15.14 -16.62
CA ASP A 74 1.65 16.13 -15.58
C ASP A 74 1.56 17.55 -16.15
N HIS A 75 2.42 17.87 -17.13
CA HIS A 75 2.43 19.16 -17.83
C HIS A 75 1.13 19.39 -18.59
N PHE A 76 0.61 18.35 -19.27
CA PHE A 76 -0.68 18.43 -19.96
C PHE A 76 -1.86 18.63 -18.99
N THR A 77 -1.75 18.11 -17.76
CA THR A 77 -2.86 18.12 -16.79
C THR A 77 -2.88 19.32 -15.85
N TRP A 78 -1.74 19.92 -15.50
CA TRP A 78 -1.68 20.87 -14.38
C TRP A 78 -1.01 22.23 -14.66
N ASN A 79 0.09 22.32 -15.43
CA ASN A 79 0.72 23.62 -15.77
C ASN A 79 1.88 23.49 -16.77
N PRO A 80 2.01 24.36 -17.79
CA PRO A 80 3.23 24.42 -18.56
C PRO A 80 4.44 24.92 -17.74
N LEU A 81 5.42 24.04 -17.52
CA LEU A 81 6.70 24.36 -16.89
C LEU A 81 7.42 25.48 -17.68
N SER A 82 7.59 26.64 -17.05
CA SER A 82 8.04 27.86 -17.73
C SER A 82 9.54 28.14 -17.56
N THR A 83 10.11 27.70 -16.44
CA THR A 83 11.49 28.03 -16.04
C THR A 83 12.33 26.78 -15.77
N ASN A 84 13.61 26.79 -16.14
CA ASN A 84 14.56 25.67 -15.89
C ASN A 84 14.62 25.23 -14.41
N ARG A 85 14.48 26.18 -13.48
CA ARG A 85 14.46 25.91 -12.04
C ARG A 85 13.21 25.13 -11.61
N GLU A 86 12.06 25.39 -12.23
CA GLU A 86 10.81 24.67 -11.98
C GLU A 86 10.89 23.25 -12.53
N LEU A 87 11.43 23.09 -13.74
CA LEU A 87 11.67 21.79 -14.34
C LEU A 87 12.58 20.92 -13.48
N TYR A 88 13.70 21.47 -12.98
CA TYR A 88 14.60 20.74 -12.08
C TYR A 88 13.90 20.29 -10.79
N ARG A 89 13.09 21.17 -10.18
CA ARG A 89 12.32 20.82 -8.99
C ARG A 89 11.28 19.74 -9.26
N ALA A 90 10.62 19.80 -10.42
CA ALA A 90 9.65 18.80 -10.85
C ALA A 90 10.30 17.43 -11.08
N ILE A 91 11.44 17.38 -11.79
CA ILE A 91 12.23 16.15 -11.96
C ILE A 91 12.58 15.55 -10.59
N TRP A 92 13.14 16.38 -9.71
CA TRP A 92 13.58 15.93 -8.39
C TRP A 92 12.41 15.40 -7.55
N SER A 93 11.28 16.11 -7.51
CA SER A 93 10.12 15.68 -6.74
C SER A 93 9.50 14.41 -7.31
N THR A 94 9.41 14.28 -8.64
CA THR A 94 8.89 13.06 -9.30
C THR A 94 9.75 11.85 -8.97
N THR A 95 11.09 11.96 -9.03
CA THR A 95 12.00 10.83 -8.74
C THR A 95 11.88 10.35 -7.29
N GLN A 96 11.59 11.24 -6.33
CA GLN A 96 11.46 10.87 -4.92
C GLN A 96 10.06 10.35 -4.56
N THR A 97 9.02 10.84 -5.22
CA THR A 97 7.62 10.59 -4.81
C THR A 97 6.92 9.51 -5.62
N VAL A 98 7.32 9.28 -6.87
CA VAL A 98 6.63 8.36 -7.78
C VAL A 98 7.57 7.23 -8.19
N VAL A 99 7.15 5.99 -7.96
CA VAL A 99 7.85 4.83 -8.51
C VAL A 99 7.35 4.61 -9.93
N ILE A 100 8.25 4.74 -10.91
CA ILE A 100 7.93 4.58 -12.34
C ILE A 100 8.55 3.28 -12.86
N CYS A 101 7.71 2.30 -13.16
CA CYS A 101 8.13 1.02 -13.74
C CYS A 101 6.99 0.39 -14.54
N HIS A 102 7.33 -0.60 -15.37
CA HIS A 102 6.35 -1.35 -16.15
C HIS A 102 5.64 -2.40 -15.26
N GLU A 103 4.40 -2.75 -15.59
CA GLU A 103 3.58 -3.67 -14.78
C GLU A 103 4.15 -5.09 -14.67
N THR A 104 4.97 -5.52 -15.64
CA THR A 104 5.66 -6.81 -15.62
C THR A 104 6.98 -6.78 -14.84
N ASP A 105 7.44 -5.61 -14.38
CA ASP A 105 8.70 -5.47 -13.66
C ASP A 105 8.54 -5.99 -12.22
N PRO A 106 9.44 -6.84 -11.68
CA PRO A 106 9.41 -7.21 -10.26
C PRO A 106 9.45 -6.00 -9.32
N GLN A 107 10.05 -4.88 -9.75
CA GLN A 107 10.04 -3.63 -8.99
C GLN A 107 8.62 -3.13 -8.73
N TRP A 108 7.69 -3.29 -9.69
CA TRP A 108 6.29 -2.91 -9.54
C TRP A 108 5.63 -3.65 -8.38
N ARG A 109 5.76 -4.99 -8.38
CA ARG A 109 5.22 -5.82 -7.29
C ARG A 109 5.86 -5.46 -5.95
N SER A 110 7.18 -5.25 -5.93
CA SER A 110 7.88 -4.84 -4.71
C SER A 110 7.38 -3.50 -4.17
N ALA A 111 7.11 -2.53 -5.04
CA ALA A 111 6.65 -1.20 -4.65
C ALA A 111 5.20 -1.24 -4.12
N VAL A 112 4.34 -2.07 -4.72
CA VAL A 112 2.99 -2.32 -4.21
C VAL A 112 3.04 -2.95 -2.81
N LEU A 113 3.89 -3.95 -2.60
CA LEU A 113 4.05 -4.61 -1.30
C LEU A 113 4.70 -3.69 -0.24
N ASN A 114 5.58 -2.78 -0.67
CA ASN A 114 6.21 -1.77 0.17
C ASN A 114 5.34 -0.51 0.35
N ASP A 115 4.04 -0.61 0.07
CA ASP A 115 3.08 0.44 0.41
C ASP A 115 3.35 1.80 -0.26
N ALA A 116 3.97 1.80 -1.46
CA ALA A 116 4.34 3.00 -2.19
C ALA A 116 3.14 3.94 -2.41
N GLU A 117 3.35 5.24 -2.18
CA GLU A 117 2.26 6.23 -2.25
C GLU A 117 1.72 6.44 -3.67
N ARG A 118 2.62 6.48 -4.66
CA ARG A 118 2.28 6.73 -6.06
C ARG A 118 3.06 5.81 -6.97
N LEU A 119 2.33 5.17 -7.88
CA LEU A 119 2.87 4.30 -8.91
C LEU A 119 2.42 4.80 -10.29
N PHE A 120 3.34 4.78 -11.24
CA PHE A 120 3.06 5.17 -12.62
C PHE A 120 3.61 4.13 -13.59
N SER A 121 2.77 3.73 -14.53
CA SER A 121 3.10 2.78 -15.59
C SER A 121 2.49 3.22 -16.92
N PHE A 122 3.16 2.85 -18.01
CA PHE A 122 2.67 2.98 -19.37
C PHE A 122 2.42 1.58 -19.93
N ARG A 123 1.17 1.27 -20.26
CA ARG A 123 0.77 -0.08 -20.71
C ARG A 123 0.34 -0.07 -22.17
N ARG A 124 0.57 -1.20 -22.83
CA ARG A 124 -0.06 -1.58 -24.10
C ARG A 124 -1.21 -2.56 -23.84
N ILE A 125 -2.38 -2.28 -24.41
CA ILE A 125 -3.53 -3.19 -24.39
C ILE A 125 -3.69 -3.77 -25.78
N ASP A 126 -3.48 -5.07 -25.89
CA ASP A 126 -3.67 -5.83 -27.12
C ASP A 126 -5.15 -6.25 -27.21
N SER A 127 -6.00 -5.37 -27.75
CA SER A 127 -7.46 -5.56 -27.79
C SER A 127 -7.95 -6.57 -28.83
N GLY A 128 -7.05 -7.33 -29.49
CA GLY A 128 -7.40 -8.25 -30.59
C GLY A 128 -7.96 -7.57 -31.85
N THR A 129 -8.20 -6.26 -31.82
CA THR A 129 -8.52 -5.40 -32.96
C THR A 129 -7.24 -4.91 -33.63
N THR A 130 -7.32 -4.51 -34.90
CA THR A 130 -6.17 -4.01 -35.70
C THR A 130 -5.44 -2.81 -35.08
N GLN A 131 -6.06 -2.11 -34.13
CA GLN A 131 -5.51 -0.92 -33.47
C GLN A 131 -4.99 -1.26 -32.06
N GLN A 132 -3.71 -0.97 -31.84
CA GLN A 132 -3.07 -1.08 -30.52
C GLN A 132 -3.46 0.12 -29.66
N CYS A 133 -3.89 -0.13 -28.41
CA CYS A 133 -4.28 0.95 -27.49
C CYS A 133 -3.22 1.12 -26.39
N PHE A 134 -2.66 2.32 -26.30
CA PHE A 134 -1.70 2.69 -25.25
C PHE A 134 -2.41 3.50 -24.15
N ARG A 135 -2.18 3.15 -22.89
CA ARG A 135 -2.79 3.84 -21.75
C ARG A 135 -1.78 4.09 -20.63
N PHE A 136 -1.90 5.25 -20.01
CA PHE A 136 -1.22 5.56 -18.76
C PHE A 136 -2.03 5.04 -17.58
N ILE A 137 -1.36 4.36 -16.64
CA ILE A 137 -1.93 3.98 -15.36
C ILE A 137 -1.21 4.76 -14.27
N MET A 138 -1.98 5.45 -13.44
CA MET A 138 -1.49 6.06 -12.22
C MET A 138 -2.29 5.49 -11.05
N MET A 139 -1.58 4.94 -10.06
CA MET A 139 -2.18 4.46 -8.83
C MET A 139 -1.73 5.36 -7.69
N ASN A 140 -2.71 5.86 -6.93
CA ASN A 140 -2.46 6.64 -5.73
C ASN A 140 -2.98 5.86 -4.53
N LYS A 141 -2.16 5.75 -3.50
CA LYS A 141 -2.58 5.20 -2.22
C LYS A 141 -3.58 6.16 -1.59
N GLN A 142 -4.78 5.66 -1.32
CA GLN A 142 -5.85 6.42 -0.67
C GLN A 142 -6.45 5.61 0.46
N ILE A 143 -6.94 6.32 1.46
CA ILE A 143 -7.71 5.73 2.55
C ILE A 143 -9.13 5.52 2.01
N LEU A 144 -9.57 4.28 1.96
CA LEU A 144 -10.95 3.94 1.60
C LEU A 144 -11.74 3.67 2.88
N SER A 145 -12.85 4.37 3.05
CA SER A 145 -13.82 4.06 4.09
C SER A 145 -14.65 2.86 3.67
N PHE A 146 -14.54 1.74 4.39
CA PHE A 146 -15.40 0.58 4.19
C PHE A 146 -16.55 0.60 5.19
N GLN A 147 -17.74 0.20 4.74
CA GLN A 147 -18.87 -0.06 5.62
C GLN A 147 -18.82 -1.51 6.06
N VAL A 148 -18.75 -1.75 7.38
CA VAL A 148 -18.84 -3.09 7.95
C VAL A 148 -20.29 -3.38 8.26
N ILE A 149 -20.87 -4.39 7.60
CA ILE A 149 -22.25 -4.79 7.80
C ILE A 149 -22.24 -6.16 8.50
N LYS A 150 -22.83 -6.22 9.70
CA LYS A 150 -23.06 -7.47 10.42
C LYS A 150 -24.48 -7.96 10.12
N LEU A 151 -24.57 -9.16 9.52
CA LEU A 151 -25.84 -9.80 9.22
C LEU A 151 -26.22 -10.79 10.32
N ASN A 152 -27.52 -10.95 10.57
CA ASN A 152 -28.03 -11.98 11.47
C ASN A 152 -27.92 -13.36 10.80
N SER A 153 -27.31 -14.35 11.48
CA SER A 153 -27.16 -15.71 10.97
C SER A 153 -28.50 -16.38 10.65
N GLU A 154 -29.55 -16.10 11.42
CA GLU A 154 -30.87 -16.69 11.17
C GLU A 154 -31.54 -16.13 9.92
N CYS A 155 -31.28 -14.85 9.62
CA CYS A 155 -31.76 -14.24 8.39
C CYS A 155 -31.10 -14.90 7.17
N VAL A 156 -29.78 -15.11 7.23
CA VAL A 156 -29.01 -15.81 6.19
C VAL A 156 -29.56 -17.22 5.96
N ARG A 157 -29.75 -18.01 7.04
CA ARG A 157 -30.32 -19.36 6.97
C ARG A 157 -31.73 -19.37 6.37
N GLY A 158 -32.59 -18.43 6.79
CA GLY A 158 -33.94 -18.28 6.26
C GLY A 158 -33.95 -17.96 4.76
N PHE A 159 -33.04 -17.10 4.30
CA PHE A 159 -32.88 -16.80 2.87
C PHE A 159 -32.45 -18.02 2.06
N TRP A 160 -31.46 -18.76 2.54
CA TRP A 160 -30.99 -19.98 1.88
C TRP A 160 -32.08 -21.05 1.81
N ALA A 161 -32.78 -21.31 2.91
CA ALA A 161 -33.88 -22.27 2.98
C ALA A 161 -35.05 -21.85 2.07
N GLY A 162 -35.38 -20.56 2.02
CA GLY A 162 -36.42 -20.02 1.13
C GLY A 162 -36.07 -20.22 -0.34
N GLN A 163 -34.82 -19.92 -0.73
CA GLN A 163 -34.35 -20.12 -2.10
C GLN A 163 -34.33 -21.59 -2.50
N LEU A 164 -33.82 -22.46 -1.63
CA LEU A 164 -33.81 -23.90 -1.84
C LEU A 164 -35.24 -24.44 -2.00
N ARG A 165 -36.17 -23.99 -1.15
CA ARG A 165 -37.57 -24.40 -1.21
C ARG A 165 -38.20 -24.00 -2.54
N GLU A 166 -37.98 -22.75 -2.94
CA GLU A 166 -38.51 -22.23 -4.19
C GLU A 166 -37.94 -22.98 -5.39
N GLN A 167 -36.64 -23.31 -5.40
CA GLN A 167 -35.99 -24.06 -6.49
C GLN A 167 -36.46 -25.50 -6.58
N ILE A 168 -36.43 -26.22 -5.46
CA ILE A 168 -36.69 -27.67 -5.45
C ILE A 168 -38.19 -27.96 -5.51
N PHE A 169 -38.99 -27.28 -4.69
CA PHE A 169 -40.40 -27.63 -4.54
C PHE A 169 -41.34 -26.81 -5.44
N LEU A 170 -41.07 -25.51 -5.61
CA LEU A 170 -41.92 -24.65 -6.45
C LEU A 170 -41.48 -24.61 -7.91
N ARG A 171 -40.30 -25.18 -8.25
CA ARG A 171 -39.73 -25.26 -9.61
C ARG A 171 -39.90 -23.95 -10.40
N ASN A 172 -39.72 -22.81 -9.74
CA ASN A 172 -39.83 -21.53 -10.41
C ASN A 172 -38.62 -21.36 -11.37
N ASN A 173 -38.90 -21.34 -12.67
CA ASN A 173 -37.93 -21.30 -13.77
C ASN A 173 -37.55 -19.89 -14.21
N ASN A 174 -37.97 -18.84 -13.50
CA ASN A 174 -37.59 -17.48 -13.85
C ASN A 174 -36.09 -17.27 -13.62
N ALA A 175 -35.33 -16.95 -14.67
CA ALA A 175 -33.90 -16.67 -14.60
C ALA A 175 -33.57 -15.34 -13.88
N GLU A 176 -34.53 -14.42 -13.75
CA GLU A 176 -34.38 -13.13 -13.03
C GLU A 176 -34.61 -13.27 -11.50
N ARG A 177 -34.62 -14.51 -10.99
CA ARG A 177 -35.15 -14.98 -9.68
C ARG A 177 -34.68 -14.32 -8.40
N GLY A 178 -33.74 -13.41 -8.49
CA GLY A 178 -33.32 -12.60 -7.37
C GLY A 178 -32.77 -11.35 -7.95
N SER A 179 -33.65 -10.41 -8.32
CA SER A 179 -33.21 -9.09 -8.73
C SER A 179 -32.18 -8.60 -7.71
N ILE A 180 -30.98 -8.41 -8.22
CA ILE A 180 -29.79 -7.91 -7.53
C ILE A 180 -30.07 -6.55 -6.86
N GLN A 181 -31.22 -5.96 -7.18
CA GLN A 181 -31.70 -4.65 -6.75
C GLN A 181 -32.87 -4.72 -5.75
N HIS A 182 -33.53 -5.86 -5.55
CA HIS A 182 -34.79 -5.95 -4.80
C HIS A 182 -34.63 -6.08 -3.28
N ALA A 183 -33.43 -6.41 -2.78
CA ALA A 183 -33.16 -6.48 -1.34
C ALA A 183 -31.75 -6.01 -0.98
N LYS A 184 -31.44 -4.74 -1.29
CA LYS A 184 -30.13 -4.12 -0.99
C LYS A 184 -29.79 -4.17 0.51
N HIS A 185 -30.79 -4.00 1.38
CA HIS A 185 -30.61 -4.01 2.84
C HIS A 185 -30.17 -5.35 3.42
N VAL A 186 -30.51 -6.45 2.75
CA VAL A 186 -30.13 -7.80 3.19
C VAL A 186 -28.96 -8.35 2.39
N LEU A 187 -28.37 -7.55 1.48
CA LEU A 187 -27.24 -7.96 0.64
C LEU A 187 -27.49 -9.32 -0.04
N ARG A 188 -28.72 -9.54 -0.53
CA ARG A 188 -29.18 -10.84 -1.04
C ARG A 188 -28.25 -11.46 -2.09
N ASN A 189 -27.61 -10.63 -2.93
CA ASN A 189 -26.62 -11.10 -3.89
C ASN A 189 -25.42 -11.76 -3.20
N LEU A 190 -24.85 -11.10 -2.20
CA LEU A 190 -23.69 -11.59 -1.45
C LEU A 190 -24.03 -12.85 -0.63
N ILE A 191 -25.26 -12.92 -0.10
CA ILE A 191 -25.75 -14.09 0.64
C ILE A 191 -26.02 -15.29 -0.29
N ASN A 192 -26.60 -15.05 -1.46
CA ASN A 192 -26.90 -16.14 -2.40
C ASN A 192 -25.62 -16.66 -3.05
N SER A 193 -24.68 -15.77 -3.31
CA SER A 193 -23.40 -16.14 -3.91
C SER A 193 -22.53 -16.94 -2.94
N SER A 194 -22.69 -16.75 -1.62
CA SER A 194 -22.00 -17.57 -0.60
C SER A 194 -22.60 -18.95 -0.35
N CYS A 195 -23.72 -19.31 -0.99
CA CYS A 195 -24.27 -20.66 -0.94
C CYS A 195 -23.38 -21.65 -1.69
N ASP A 196 -23.41 -22.92 -1.27
CA ASP A 196 -22.91 -24.00 -2.10
C ASP A 196 -23.79 -24.23 -3.34
N GLN A 197 -23.19 -24.80 -4.38
CA GLN A 197 -23.93 -25.28 -5.55
C GLN A 197 -24.95 -26.35 -5.09
N PRO A 198 -26.22 -26.34 -5.54
CA PRO A 198 -26.76 -25.79 -6.80
C PRO A 198 -27.40 -24.40 -6.74
N VAL A 199 -27.43 -23.76 -5.57
CA VAL A 199 -28.10 -22.45 -5.37
C VAL A 199 -27.11 -21.29 -5.55
N GLY A 200 -25.87 -21.46 -5.12
CA GLY A 200 -24.82 -20.45 -5.27
C GLY A 200 -23.97 -20.61 -6.53
N TYR A 201 -23.07 -19.64 -6.73
CA TYR A 201 -22.11 -19.62 -7.83
C TYR A 201 -20.74 -20.05 -7.31
N PRO A 202 -19.86 -20.65 -8.15
CA PRO A 202 -18.48 -20.87 -7.75
C PRO A 202 -17.80 -19.53 -7.46
N ILE A 203 -17.52 -19.26 -6.18
CA ILE A 203 -16.76 -18.08 -5.75
C ILE A 203 -15.35 -18.50 -5.40
N TYR A 204 -14.38 -17.81 -5.99
CA TYR A 204 -13.00 -17.87 -5.52
C TYR A 204 -12.88 -17.09 -4.21
N VAL A 205 -12.78 -17.81 -3.10
CA VAL A 205 -12.50 -17.22 -1.78
C VAL A 205 -10.99 -17.07 -1.66
N SER A 206 -10.48 -15.85 -1.83
CA SER A 206 -9.11 -15.57 -1.40
C SER A 206 -9.04 -15.71 0.12
N PRO A 207 -7.95 -16.28 0.70
CA PRO A 207 -7.73 -16.17 2.13
C PRO A 207 -7.86 -14.70 2.52
N LEU A 208 -8.42 -14.43 3.72
CA LEU A 208 -8.44 -13.10 4.29
C LEU A 208 -6.99 -12.64 4.42
N ILE A 209 -6.50 -11.94 3.39
CA ILE A 209 -5.31 -11.13 3.51
C ILE A 209 -5.80 -10.05 4.47
N THR A 210 -5.45 -10.19 5.75
CA THR A 210 -5.56 -9.07 6.66
C THR A 210 -4.84 -7.95 5.92
N SER A 211 -5.59 -6.94 5.51
CA SER A 211 -4.98 -5.71 5.00
C SER A 211 -3.90 -5.31 6.02
N PHE A 212 -2.90 -4.54 5.61
CA PHE A 212 -1.83 -4.07 6.49
C PHE A 212 -2.37 -3.14 7.61
N VAL A 213 -3.32 -3.61 8.42
CA VAL A 213 -3.99 -2.95 9.54
C VAL A 213 -2.92 -2.51 10.53
N GLU A 214 -1.84 -3.29 10.65
CA GLU A 214 -0.66 -2.99 11.46
C GLU A 214 0.17 -1.79 10.94
N SER A 215 0.14 -1.48 9.64
CA SER A 215 0.83 -0.30 9.08
C SER A 215 0.03 0.99 9.25
N HIS A 216 -1.26 0.90 9.60
CA HIS A 216 -2.12 2.06 9.72
C HIS A 216 -1.88 2.84 11.03
N LEU A 217 -1.52 4.13 10.90
CA LEU A 217 -1.21 5.00 12.04
C LEU A 217 -2.36 5.12 13.04
N GLN A 218 -3.62 5.11 12.59
CA GLN A 218 -4.76 5.20 13.49
C GLN A 218 -5.01 3.88 14.24
N TYR A 219 -4.72 2.73 13.61
CA TYR A 219 -4.83 1.44 14.29
C TYR A 219 -3.72 1.29 15.33
N ARG A 220 -2.48 1.66 15.00
CA ARG A 220 -1.35 1.67 15.95
C ARG A 220 -1.55 2.59 17.16
N LYS A 221 -2.43 3.59 17.06
CA LYS A 221 -2.80 4.46 18.18
C LYS A 221 -3.78 3.79 19.16
N ILE A 222 -4.58 2.84 18.68
CA ILE A 222 -5.66 2.18 19.43
C ILE A 222 -5.23 0.77 19.89
N ALA A 223 -4.52 0.06 19.02
CA ALA A 223 -3.94 -1.24 19.30
C ALA A 223 -2.52 -1.06 19.85
N CYS A 224 -2.21 -1.77 20.95
CA CYS A 224 -0.85 -1.89 21.44
C CYS A 224 0.05 -2.41 20.30
N PRO A 225 1.26 -1.85 20.09
CA PRO A 225 2.16 -2.36 19.07
C PRO A 225 2.44 -3.83 19.35
N ASN A 226 2.26 -4.68 18.34
CA ASN A 226 2.64 -6.09 18.41
C ASN A 226 4.08 -6.16 18.94
N LEU A 227 4.28 -6.90 20.02
CA LEU A 227 5.60 -7.11 20.63
C LEU A 227 6.48 -7.88 19.65
N SER A 228 7.12 -7.13 18.74
CA SER A 228 8.17 -7.66 17.89
C SER A 228 9.29 -8.16 18.80
N ILE A 229 9.55 -9.47 18.80
CA ILE A 229 10.62 -10.10 19.59
C ILE A 229 11.97 -9.36 19.39
N PRO A 230 12.37 -8.96 18.16
CA PRO A 230 13.54 -8.10 17.96
C PRO A 230 13.51 -6.77 18.73
N GLY A 231 12.34 -6.12 18.82
CA GLY A 231 12.14 -4.87 19.54
C GLY A 231 12.23 -5.05 21.06
N LEU A 232 11.66 -6.14 21.60
CA LEU A 232 11.78 -6.50 23.00
C LEU A 232 13.25 -6.75 23.39
N VAL A 233 13.97 -7.51 22.57
CA VAL A 233 15.39 -7.82 22.79
C VAL A 233 16.21 -6.55 22.81
N ARG A 234 16.07 -5.64 21.83
CA ARG A 234 16.78 -4.34 21.83
C ARG A 234 16.47 -3.50 23.07
N SER A 235 15.22 -3.49 23.52
CA SER A 235 14.84 -2.77 24.74
C SER A 235 15.49 -3.36 25.99
N LEU A 236 15.55 -4.70 26.10
CA LEU A 236 16.25 -5.40 27.19
C LEU A 236 17.76 -5.14 27.18
N TRP A 237 18.43 -5.13 26.02
CA TRP A 237 19.83 -4.75 25.92
C TRP A 237 20.06 -3.31 26.37
N SER A 238 19.19 -2.38 25.97
CA SER A 238 19.29 -0.97 26.37
C SER A 238 19.07 -0.77 27.89
N LEU A 239 18.19 -1.56 28.50
CA LEU A 239 17.98 -1.60 29.95
C LEU A 239 19.20 -2.18 30.66
N GLN A 240 19.80 -3.25 30.12
CA GLN A 240 21.01 -3.85 30.67
C GLN A 240 22.20 -2.87 30.62
N ASP A 241 22.35 -2.11 29.54
CA ASP A 241 23.38 -1.09 29.42
C ASP A 241 23.14 0.09 30.37
N ARG A 242 21.88 0.50 30.57
CA ARG A 242 21.52 1.49 31.60
C ARG A 242 21.82 1.00 33.02
N ILE A 243 21.51 -0.25 33.33
CA ILE A 243 21.81 -0.86 34.65
C ILE A 243 23.34 -0.92 34.86
N LYS A 244 24.11 -1.31 33.84
CA LYS A 244 25.58 -1.29 33.90
C LYS A 244 26.13 0.11 34.15
N GLN A 245 25.55 1.15 33.55
CA GLN A 245 25.95 2.54 33.79
C GLN A 245 25.61 3.02 35.22
N TYR A 246 24.47 2.60 35.78
CA TYR A 246 24.12 2.88 37.17
C TYR A 246 25.03 2.15 38.16
N CYS A 247 25.34 0.87 37.93
CA CYS A 247 26.28 0.13 38.76
C CYS A 247 27.69 0.73 38.69
N ARG A 248 28.17 1.18 37.52
CA ARG A 248 29.47 1.86 37.39
C ARG A 248 29.55 3.20 38.15
N ARG A 249 28.42 3.90 38.35
CA ARG A 249 28.36 5.08 39.22
C ARG A 249 28.41 4.73 40.71
N SER A 250 27.93 3.54 41.11
CA SER A 250 27.91 3.12 42.51
C SER A 250 29.29 2.64 43.04
N TYR A 251 30.21 2.23 42.16
CA TYR A 251 31.56 1.78 42.56
C TYR A 251 32.62 2.91 42.62
N ARG A 252 32.22 4.18 42.51
CA ARG A 252 33.14 5.33 42.61
C ARG A 252 33.07 6.06 43.96
N CYS A 253 32.60 5.38 45.01
CA CYS A 253 32.78 5.77 46.40
C CYS A 253 33.49 4.64 47.14
N GLY A 254 34.82 4.72 47.21
CA GLY A 254 35.64 3.71 47.85
C GLY A 254 37.13 4.07 47.79
N GLY A 255 37.49 5.21 48.39
CA GLY A 255 38.88 5.62 48.54
C GLY A 255 39.01 6.91 49.35
N GLY A 256 39.28 6.79 50.66
CA GLY A 256 39.59 7.91 51.55
C GLY A 256 38.69 7.94 52.80
N GLY A 257 39.25 7.59 53.97
CA GLY A 257 38.52 7.38 55.21
C GLY A 257 38.15 8.64 56.00
N GLY A 258 37.43 8.43 57.10
CA GLY A 258 37.11 9.45 58.11
C GLY A 258 35.67 9.35 58.63
N SER A 259 35.54 9.26 59.95
CA SER A 259 34.32 9.04 60.74
C SER A 259 33.10 9.94 60.48
N SER A 260 31.98 9.47 61.02
CA SER A 260 30.76 10.15 61.49
C SER A 260 29.56 10.27 60.54
N ASP A 261 28.51 9.54 60.94
CA ASP A 261 27.07 9.77 60.85
C ASP A 261 26.52 10.69 59.75
N GLY A 262 25.82 10.07 58.80
CA GLY A 262 24.94 10.74 57.85
C GLY A 262 24.01 9.72 57.19
N GLU A 263 22.78 9.65 57.67
CA GLU A 263 21.70 8.82 57.11
C GLU A 263 21.50 9.07 55.61
N CYS A 264 21.39 8.01 54.81
CA CYS A 264 20.88 8.08 53.45
C CYS A 264 19.69 7.11 53.29
N TYR A 265 18.53 7.55 53.74
CA TYR A 265 17.24 6.98 53.32
C TYR A 265 16.82 7.67 52.01
N PRO A 266 16.66 6.93 50.90
CA PRO A 266 15.35 6.93 50.27
C PRO A 266 14.95 5.60 49.58
N LEU A 267 15.49 4.45 49.97
CA LEU A 267 15.10 3.16 49.35
C LEU A 267 13.85 2.51 49.96
N LYS A 268 13.49 2.86 51.21
CA LYS A 268 12.32 2.26 51.89
C LYS A 268 10.97 2.83 51.45
N ARG A 269 10.89 4.06 50.92
CA ARG A 269 9.61 4.67 50.49
C ARG A 269 9.14 4.26 49.09
N TYR A 270 10.00 3.70 48.24
CA TYR A 270 9.62 3.30 46.89
C TYR A 270 9.10 1.85 46.83
N LEU A 271 9.66 0.95 47.67
CA LEU A 271 9.26 -0.45 47.73
C LEU A 271 7.90 -0.66 48.43
N GLU A 272 7.49 0.22 49.34
CA GLU A 272 6.13 0.16 49.91
C GLU A 272 5.03 0.64 48.96
N ARG A 273 5.37 1.47 47.96
CA ARG A 273 4.39 1.98 46.98
C ARG A 273 4.10 0.95 45.87
N GLN A 274 5.05 0.07 45.56
CA GLN A 274 4.86 -1.03 44.60
C GLN A 274 4.14 -2.24 45.22
N ARG A 275 4.30 -2.47 46.53
CA ARG A 275 3.63 -3.60 47.21
C ARG A 275 2.12 -3.41 47.35
N LYS A 276 1.63 -2.17 47.46
CA LYS A 276 0.18 -1.87 47.45
C LYS A 276 -0.50 -2.02 46.08
N PHE A 277 0.23 -2.19 44.99
CA PHE A 277 -0.35 -2.34 43.65
C PHE A 277 -0.49 -3.80 43.20
N LEU A 278 0.12 -4.75 43.91
CA LEU A 278 0.09 -6.18 43.57
C LEU A 278 -0.85 -7.03 44.45
N ASP A 279 -1.46 -6.45 45.47
CA ASP A 279 -2.42 -7.17 46.34
C ASP A 279 -3.90 -6.94 45.95
N PHE A 280 -4.21 -6.37 44.78
CA PHE A 280 -5.61 -6.23 44.31
C PHE A 280 -6.03 -7.23 43.22
N THR A 281 -5.19 -8.21 42.89
CA THR A 281 -5.57 -9.30 41.96
C THR A 281 -5.75 -10.60 42.73
N SER A 282 -6.70 -10.61 43.65
CA SER A 282 -7.24 -11.81 44.28
C SER A 282 -8.69 -11.55 44.67
N GLY A 283 -9.57 -11.55 43.68
CA GLY A 283 -11.00 -11.41 43.91
C GLY A 283 -11.81 -11.52 42.63
N GLY A 284 -12.52 -12.64 42.49
CA GLY A 284 -13.87 -12.65 41.91
C GLY A 284 -13.99 -12.57 40.40
N VAL A 285 -14.51 -13.68 39.85
CA VAL A 285 -15.39 -13.76 38.68
C VAL A 285 -16.19 -12.47 38.46
N ASN A 286 -16.19 -11.94 37.23
CA ASN A 286 -17.42 -11.43 36.62
C ASN A 286 -17.29 -11.28 35.09
N LEU A 287 -18.16 -12.02 34.43
CA LEU A 287 -18.76 -11.79 33.13
C LEU A 287 -19.02 -10.29 32.93
N LEU A 288 -18.44 -9.67 31.89
CA LEU A 288 -18.78 -8.31 31.47
C LEU A 288 -19.26 -8.34 30.02
N ASP A 289 -20.57 -8.55 29.95
CA ASP A 289 -21.55 -7.83 29.15
C ASP A 289 -20.98 -6.73 28.22
N PHE A 290 -21.27 -6.87 26.92
CA PHE A 290 -21.05 -5.82 25.92
C PHE A 290 -22.09 -4.71 26.17
N GLY A 291 -21.74 -3.79 27.07
CA GLY A 291 -22.47 -2.55 27.31
C GLY A 291 -22.63 -1.74 26.03
N GLY A 292 -23.88 -1.42 25.70
CA GLY A 292 -24.28 -0.70 24.50
C GLY A 292 -23.57 0.64 24.35
N VAL A 293 -23.01 0.87 23.17
CA VAL A 293 -22.59 2.20 22.75
C VAL A 293 -23.85 2.98 22.39
N HIS A 294 -24.21 3.90 23.28
CA HIS A 294 -25.20 4.94 23.04
C HIS A 294 -24.88 5.67 21.72
N LEU A 295 -25.80 5.58 20.77
CA LEU A 295 -25.90 6.46 19.61
C LEU A 295 -26.22 7.88 20.11
N SER A 296 -25.24 8.77 20.12
CA SER A 296 -25.52 10.21 20.17
C SER A 296 -25.72 10.71 18.74
N HIS A 297 -26.99 10.86 18.36
CA HIS A 297 -27.42 11.54 17.16
C HIS A 297 -27.01 13.02 17.27
N SER A 298 -25.99 13.44 16.52
CA SER A 298 -25.75 14.85 16.21
C SER A 298 -26.27 15.09 14.81
N SER A 299 -27.51 15.53 14.73
CA SER A 299 -28.10 16.14 13.54
C SER A 299 -27.42 17.49 13.30
N ASN A 300 -26.65 17.61 12.22
CA ASN A 300 -26.46 18.90 11.57
C ASN A 300 -26.97 18.79 10.13
N PRO A 301 -28.02 19.54 9.77
CA PRO A 301 -28.50 19.65 8.40
C PRO A 301 -27.58 20.59 7.61
N ASN A 302 -27.72 20.57 6.28
CA ASN A 302 -26.91 21.26 5.25
C ASN A 302 -25.72 20.39 4.82
N VAL A 303 -25.71 19.80 3.64
CA VAL A 303 -25.75 20.49 2.34
C VAL A 303 -26.45 19.61 1.28
N LEU A 304 -27.48 20.17 0.65
CA LEU A 304 -28.01 19.77 -0.65
C LEU A 304 -27.24 20.52 -1.73
N GLN A 305 -26.61 19.79 -2.66
CA GLN A 305 -26.67 19.92 -4.13
C GLN A 305 -25.60 19.05 -4.77
#